data_AF-A0A9D6N5C0-F1
#
_entry.id   AF-A0A9D6N5C0-F1
#
_cell.length_a   1.000
_cell.length_b   1.000
_cell.length_c   1.000
_cell.angle_alpha   90.00
_cell.angle_beta   90.00
_cell.angle_gamma   90.00
#
_symmetry.space_group_name_H-M   'P 1'
#
loop_
_entity.id
_entity.type
_entity.pdbx_description
1 polymer ?
#
loop_
_entity_poly.entity_id
_entity_poly.type
_entity_poly.pdbx_seq_one_letter_code
_entity_poly.pdbx_strand_id
1 'polypeptide(L)'
;MDQLHQLSGELQRNHTMLASATNFIQAQTMRKRVDELTAEQSRLMDELVELYPDAEARDRYRALSSRIEELQKQIKTSQDIQELRELEGKIESTVGEWVHHFQSMVAALMGAPPPQNA
;
A
#
# COMPACT_ATOMS: atom_id res chain seq x y z
N MET A 1 5.50 -48.19 -25.69
CA MET A 1 5.98 -46.84 -26.06
C MET A 1 4.93 -45.79 -25.73
N ASP A 2 3.66 -45.93 -26.16
CA ASP A 2 2.61 -44.93 -25.89
C ASP A 2 2.34 -44.63 -24.42
N GLN A 3 2.35 -45.64 -23.54
CA GLN A 3 2.15 -45.43 -22.09
C GLN A 3 3.28 -44.61 -21.45
N LEU A 4 4.51 -44.75 -21.94
CA LEU A 4 5.66 -43.97 -21.45
C LEU A 4 5.55 -42.49 -21.87
N HIS A 5 5.06 -42.24 -23.09
CA HIS A 5 4.80 -40.88 -23.57
C HIS A 5 3.63 -40.22 -22.81
N GLN A 6 2.57 -40.96 -22.51
CA GLN A 6 1.47 -40.46 -21.67
C GLN A 6 1.94 -40.13 -20.25
N LEU A 7 2.68 -41.04 -19.61
CA LEU A 7 3.20 -40.85 -18.27
C LEU A 7 4.13 -39.63 -18.20
N SER A 8 4.98 -39.45 -19.22
CA SER A 8 5.86 -38.27 -19.33
C SER A 8 5.07 -36.96 -19.47
N GLY A 9 4.00 -36.95 -20.29
CA GLY A 9 3.13 -35.79 -20.43
C GLY A 9 2.31 -35.47 -19.17
N GLU A 10 1.95 -36.47 -18.37
CA GLU A 10 1.32 -36.28 -17.06
C GLU A 10 2.30 -35.73 -16.02
N LEU A 11 3.53 -36.27 -15.98
CA LEU A 11 4.59 -35.81 -15.07
C LEU A 11 4.94 -34.34 -15.32
N GLN A 12 5.02 -33.93 -16.59
CA GLN A 12 5.31 -32.55 -16.94
C GLN A 12 4.18 -31.59 -16.56
N ARG A 13 2.91 -31.98 -16.78
CA ARG A 13 1.74 -31.21 -16.32
C ARG A 13 1.73 -31.06 -14.80
N ASN A 14 2.00 -32.15 -14.07
CA ASN A 14 2.10 -32.11 -12.61
C ASN A 14 3.24 -31.20 -12.15
N HIS A 15 4.40 -31.22 -12.81
CA HIS A 15 5.51 -30.35 -12.49
C HIS A 15 5.16 -28.85 -12.69
N THR A 16 4.54 -28.49 -13.80
CA THR A 16 4.07 -27.12 -14.05
C THR A 16 3.02 -26.68 -13.04
N MET A 17 2.09 -27.57 -12.68
CA MET A 17 1.06 -27.27 -11.68
C MET A 17 1.67 -27.04 -10.29
N LEU A 18 2.65 -27.86 -9.88
CA LEU A 18 3.39 -27.68 -8.64
C LEU A 18 4.15 -26.35 -8.61
N ALA A 19 4.84 -26.01 -9.70
CA ALA A 19 5.53 -24.71 -9.82
C ALA A 19 4.55 -23.53 -9.69
N SER A 20 3.39 -23.61 -10.36
CA SER A 20 2.34 -22.60 -10.24
C SER A 20 1.79 -22.49 -8.82
N ALA A 21 1.56 -23.61 -8.14
CA ALA A 21 1.09 -23.64 -6.76
C ALA A 21 2.13 -23.05 -5.79
N THR A 22 3.42 -23.37 -5.97
CA THR A 22 4.51 -22.79 -5.18
C THR A 22 4.59 -21.28 -5.37
N ASN A 23 4.52 -20.78 -6.60
CA ASN A 23 4.53 -19.35 -6.88
C ASN A 23 3.33 -18.64 -6.24
N PHE A 24 2.15 -19.26 -6.28
CA PHE A 24 0.95 -18.74 -5.63
C PHE A 24 1.11 -18.63 -4.12
N ILE A 25 1.63 -19.67 -3.46
CA ILE A 25 1.89 -19.66 -2.01
C ILE A 25 2.89 -18.57 -1.65
N GLN A 26 3.99 -18.44 -2.41
CA GLN A 26 4.99 -17.40 -2.18
C GLN A 26 4.39 -16.00 -2.34
N ALA A 27 3.58 -15.75 -3.37
CA ALA A 27 2.90 -14.48 -3.56
C ALA A 27 1.95 -14.15 -2.39
N GLN A 28 1.23 -15.13 -1.86
CA GLN A 28 0.38 -14.95 -0.67
C GLN A 28 1.20 -14.63 0.57
N THR A 29 2.31 -15.34 0.81
CA THR A 29 3.22 -15.07 1.92
C THR A 29 3.83 -13.67 1.83
N MET A 30 4.25 -13.25 0.64
CA MET A 30 4.76 -11.90 0.40
C MET A 30 3.69 -10.85 0.66
N ARG A 31 2.47 -11.04 0.16
CA ARG A 31 1.35 -10.12 0.40
C ARG A 31 1.08 -9.96 1.90
N LYS A 32 1.00 -11.05 2.63
CA LYS A 32 0.80 -11.01 4.10
C LYS A 32 1.91 -10.23 4.79
N ARG A 33 3.17 -10.44 4.40
CA ARG A 33 4.30 -9.71 4.98
C ARG A 33 4.27 -8.22 4.64
N VAL A 34 3.84 -7.85 3.43
CA VAL A 34 3.62 -6.46 3.05
C VAL A 34 2.54 -5.84 3.93
N ASP A 35 1.40 -6.52 4.10
CA ASP A 35 0.31 -6.03 4.96
C ASP A 35 0.78 -5.81 6.42
N GLU A 36 1.55 -6.75 6.97
CA GLU A 36 2.13 -6.64 8.33
C GLU A 36 3.09 -5.45 8.45
N LEU A 37 4.02 -5.29 7.51
CA LEU A 37 4.99 -4.18 7.51
C LEU A 37 4.30 -2.83 7.30
N THR A 38 3.27 -2.76 6.44
CA THR A 38 2.48 -1.55 6.25
C THR A 38 1.74 -1.16 7.54
N ALA A 39 1.14 -2.13 8.24
CA ALA A 39 0.48 -1.86 9.52
C ALA A 39 1.46 -1.36 10.60
N GLU A 40 2.66 -1.97 10.67
CA GLU A 40 3.70 -1.52 11.59
C GLU A 40 4.20 -0.12 11.26
N GLN A 41 4.42 0.19 9.97
CA GLN A 41 4.79 1.51 9.51
C GLN A 41 3.75 2.56 9.90
N SER A 42 2.46 2.29 9.67
CA SER A 42 1.37 3.20 10.05
C SER A 42 1.38 3.49 11.56
N ARG A 43 1.55 2.45 12.39
CA ARG A 43 1.64 2.62 13.85
C ARG A 43 2.79 3.54 14.25
N LEU A 44 3.98 3.34 13.67
CA LEU A 44 5.15 4.16 13.97
C LEU A 44 4.97 5.62 13.50
N MET A 45 4.30 5.82 12.36
CA MET A 45 3.97 7.17 11.87
C MET A 45 3.03 7.89 12.83
N ASP A 46 1.98 7.21 13.31
CA ASP A 46 1.04 7.79 14.27
C ASP A 46 1.73 8.12 15.60
N GLU A 47 2.63 7.27 16.09
CA GLU A 47 3.45 7.56 17.27
C GLU A 47 4.32 8.82 17.08
N LEU A 48 4.95 8.99 15.92
CA LEU A 48 5.72 10.19 15.58
C LEU A 48 4.84 11.45 15.54
N VAL A 49 3.65 11.34 14.97
CA VAL A 49 2.68 12.44 14.89
C VAL A 49 2.26 12.89 16.28
N GLU A 50 2.03 11.98 17.22
CA GLU A 50 1.65 12.34 18.59
C GLU A 50 2.75 13.09 19.37
N LEU A 51 4.02 12.89 19.00
CA LEU A 51 5.14 13.65 19.57
C LEU A 51 5.20 15.09 19.05
N TYR A 52 4.45 15.42 17.98
CA TYR A 52 4.45 16.76 17.41
C TYR A 52 3.69 17.75 18.31
N PRO A 53 4.30 18.88 18.70
CA PRO A 53 3.73 19.78 19.70
C PRO A 53 2.52 20.58 19.20
N ASP A 54 2.38 20.77 17.88
CA ASP A 54 1.29 21.53 17.27
C ASP A 54 0.04 20.64 17.06
N ALA A 55 -1.05 20.98 17.75
CA ALA A 55 -2.31 20.26 17.66
C ALA A 55 -2.99 20.43 16.29
N GLU A 56 -2.91 21.61 15.67
CA GLU A 56 -3.53 21.87 14.37
C GLU A 56 -2.86 21.03 13.28
N ALA A 57 -1.53 20.91 13.34
CA ALA A 57 -0.78 20.04 12.45
C ALA A 57 -1.15 18.56 12.64
N ARG A 58 -1.35 18.09 13.88
CA ARG A 58 -1.81 16.71 14.13
C ARG A 58 -3.23 16.47 13.59
N ASP A 59 -4.14 17.41 13.78
CA ASP A 59 -5.51 17.30 13.28
C ASP A 59 -5.54 17.31 11.75
N ARG A 60 -4.69 18.12 11.11
CA ARG A 60 -4.53 18.09 9.65
C ARG A 60 -4.02 16.73 9.14
N TYR A 61 -3.04 16.12 9.81
CA TYR A 61 -2.56 14.78 9.47
C TYR A 61 -3.72 13.76 9.53
N ARG A 62 -4.48 13.76 10.63
CA ARG A 62 -5.62 12.85 10.82
C ARG A 62 -6.71 13.06 9.76
N ALA A 63 -7.02 14.32 9.43
CA ALA A 63 -7.99 14.65 8.40
C ALA A 63 -7.56 14.14 7.01
N LEU A 64 -6.29 14.28 6.67
CA LEU A 64 -5.73 13.73 5.43
C LEU A 64 -5.75 12.19 5.42
N SER A 65 -5.38 11.54 6.53
CA SER A 65 -5.48 10.08 6.67
C SER A 65 -6.92 9.58 6.46
N SER A 66 -7.90 10.20 7.12
CA SER A 66 -9.32 9.85 6.95
C SER A 66 -9.81 10.10 5.53
N ARG A 67 -9.31 11.14 4.85
CA ARG A 67 -9.65 11.41 3.45
C ARG A 67 -9.12 10.33 2.51
N ILE A 68 -7.89 9.85 2.73
CA ILE A 68 -7.31 8.75 1.95
C ILE A 68 -8.15 7.48 2.12
N GLU A 69 -8.52 7.12 3.34
CA GLU A 69 -9.38 5.94 3.60
C GLU A 69 -10.73 6.03 2.88
N GLU A 70 -11.34 7.21 2.87
CA GLU A 70 -12.60 7.45 2.19
C GLU A 70 -12.47 7.34 0.66
N LEU A 71 -11.40 7.91 0.09
CA LEU A 71 -11.11 7.77 -1.34
C LEU A 71 -10.83 6.31 -1.73
N GLN A 72 -10.11 5.55 -0.90
CA GLN A 72 -9.89 4.12 -1.12
C GLN A 72 -11.21 3.32 -1.12
N LYS A 73 -12.16 3.67 -0.25
CA LYS A 73 -13.50 3.04 -0.25
C LYS A 73 -14.24 3.35 -1.54
N GLN A 74 -14.25 4.61 -1.97
CA GLN A 74 -14.89 5.04 -3.22
C GLN A 74 -14.31 4.32 -4.43
N ILE A 75 -12.98 4.19 -4.53
CA ILE A 75 -12.31 3.44 -5.60
C ILE A 75 -12.74 1.96 -5.59
N LYS A 76 -12.84 1.33 -4.42
CA LYS A 76 -13.27 -0.08 -4.30
C LYS A 76 -14.73 -0.30 -4.71
N THR A 77 -15.59 0.72 -4.60
CA THR A 77 -17.02 0.60 -4.90
C THR A 77 -17.41 1.14 -6.27
N SER A 78 -16.59 2.01 -6.88
CA SER A 78 -16.88 2.58 -8.19
C SER A 78 -16.74 1.54 -9.30
N GLN A 79 -17.68 1.59 -10.25
CA GLN A 79 -17.70 0.75 -11.45
C GLN A 79 -17.52 1.58 -12.73
N ASP A 80 -17.47 2.91 -12.62
CA ASP A 80 -17.34 3.82 -13.75
C ASP A 80 -15.86 4.16 -13.97
N ILE A 81 -15.38 3.97 -15.20
CA ILE A 81 -13.96 4.15 -15.52
C ILE A 81 -13.52 5.62 -15.50
N GLN A 82 -14.42 6.57 -15.77
CA GLN A 82 -14.11 8.00 -15.68
C GLN A 82 -14.04 8.42 -14.22
N GLU A 83 -14.99 7.98 -13.40
CA GLU A 83 -14.98 8.19 -11.96
C GLU A 83 -13.71 7.60 -11.30
N LEU A 84 -13.31 6.39 -11.69
CA LEU A 84 -12.08 5.75 -11.18
C LEU A 84 -10.84 6.59 -11.48
N ARG A 85 -10.71 7.17 -12.68
CA ARG A 85 -9.58 8.05 -13.02
C ARG A 85 -9.57 9.34 -12.22
N GLU A 86 -10.74 9.92 -11.97
CA GLU A 86 -10.84 11.11 -11.12
C GLU A 86 -10.49 10.81 -9.67
N LEU A 87 -10.95 9.66 -9.16
CA LEU A 87 -10.63 9.20 -7.81
C LEU A 87 -9.15 8.86 -7.67
N GLU A 88 -8.52 8.30 -8.70
CA GLU A 88 -7.07 8.04 -8.78
C GLU A 88 -6.27 9.36 -8.67
N GLY A 89 -6.61 10.37 -9.46
CA GLY A 89 -5.94 11.68 -9.34
C GLY A 89 -6.14 12.34 -7.97
N LYS A 90 -7.34 12.20 -7.38
CA LYS A 90 -7.65 12.74 -6.03
C LYS A 90 -6.86 12.02 -4.94
N ILE A 91 -6.75 10.70 -5.00
CA ILE A 91 -6.00 9.93 -4.00
C ILE A 91 -4.50 10.22 -4.13
N GLU A 92 -3.96 10.31 -5.34
CA GLU A 92 -2.56 10.69 -5.56
C GLU A 92 -2.23 12.06 -4.97
N SER A 93 -3.05 13.08 -5.27
CA SER A 93 -2.87 14.43 -4.70
C SER A 93 -2.97 14.42 -3.18
N THR A 94 -3.98 13.73 -2.62
CA THR A 94 -4.18 13.68 -1.16
C THR A 94 -3.04 12.95 -0.45
N VAL A 95 -2.55 11.85 -1.02
CA VAL A 95 -1.39 11.12 -0.52
C VAL A 95 -0.13 12.00 -0.58
N GLY A 96 0.08 12.73 -1.68
CA GLY A 96 1.19 13.67 -1.80
C GLY A 96 1.18 14.75 -0.70
N GLU A 97 0.02 15.37 -0.46
CA GLU A 97 -0.16 16.33 0.62
C GLU A 97 0.09 15.71 2.01
N TRP A 98 -0.44 14.52 2.26
CA TRP A 98 -0.26 13.78 3.50
C TRP A 98 1.21 13.45 3.77
N VAL A 99 1.93 12.92 2.77
CA VAL A 99 3.36 12.61 2.87
C VAL A 99 4.16 13.88 3.15
N HIS A 100 3.93 14.95 2.40
CA HIS A 100 4.65 16.20 2.58
C HIS A 100 4.41 16.80 3.97
N HIS A 101 3.16 16.78 4.44
CA HIS A 101 2.79 17.25 5.77
C HIS A 101 3.49 16.43 6.86
N PHE A 102 3.44 15.10 6.78
CA PHE A 102 4.15 14.21 7.71
C PHE A 102 5.66 14.46 7.71
N GLN A 103 6.29 14.53 6.54
CA GLN A 103 7.72 14.81 6.41
C GLN A 103 8.10 16.17 6.99
N SER A 104 7.24 17.18 6.86
CA SER A 104 7.44 18.50 7.45
C SER A 104 7.38 18.45 8.99
N MET A 105 6.43 17.69 9.55
CA MET A 105 6.36 17.44 10.99
C MET A 105 7.63 16.75 11.50
N VAL A 106 8.08 15.69 10.81
CA VAL A 106 9.31 14.97 11.17
C VAL A 106 10.54 15.86 11.04
N ALA A 107 10.67 16.64 9.96
CA ALA A 107 11.79 17.56 9.79
C ALA A 107 11.88 18.58 10.93
N ALA A 108 10.74 19.15 11.33
CA ALA A 108 10.65 20.06 12.45
C ALA A 108 11.05 19.40 13.79
N LEU A 109 10.63 18.16 14.05
CA LEU A 109 11.07 17.40 15.24
C LEU A 109 12.58 17.16 15.26
N MET A 110 13.17 16.92 14.09
CA MET A 110 14.60 16.62 13.93
C MET A 110 15.48 17.88 13.80
N GLY A 111 14.89 19.07 13.79
CA GLY A 111 15.62 20.33 13.51
C GLY A 111 16.20 20.39 12.09
N ALA A 112 15.64 19.61 11.16
CA ALA A 112 16.05 19.55 9.76
C ALA A 112 15.25 20.57 8.92
N PRO A 113 15.77 21.03 7.77
CA PRO A 113 15.01 21.86 6.85
C PRO A 113 13.79 21.07 6.31
N PRO A 114 12.66 21.75 6.05
CA PRO A 114 11.47 21.10 5.50
C PRO A 114 11.77 20.49 4.12
N PRO A 115 11.10 19.39 3.76
CA PRO A 115 11.29 18.74 2.46
C PRO A 115 10.99 19.71 1.30
N GLN A 116 11.88 19.76 0.31
CA GLN A 116 11.69 20.58 -0.89
C GLN A 116 10.74 19.88 -1.87
N ASN A 117 9.44 20.15 -1.73
CA ASN A 117 8.30 19.76 -2.59
C ASN A 117 8.16 18.25 -2.97
N ALA A 118 6.92 17.76 -2.91
CA ALA A 118 6.50 16.50 -3.53
C ALA A 118 6.24 16.67 -5.03
#